data_AF-A0A1U7MVS4-F1
#
_entry.id   AF-A0A1U7MVS4-F1
#
_cell.length_a   1.000
_cell.length_b   1.000
_cell.length_c   1.000
_cell.angle_alpha   90.00
_cell.angle_beta   90.00
_cell.angle_gamma   90.00
#
_symmetry.space_group_name_H-M   'P 1'
#
loop_
_entity.id
_entity.type
_entity.pdbx_description
1 polymer ?
#
loop_
_entity_poly.entity_id
_entity_poly.type
_entity_poly.pdbx_seq_one_letter_code
_entity_poly.pdbx_strand_id
1 'polypeptide(L)' 'MALEQCNVCGSLTSTNDEICLSCGYPAKGRPKLVFFKWTAIGVAVVFGLFLLLGVINRVEQHLNSQPSTQIDR' A
#
# COMPACT_ATOMS: atom_id res chain seq x y z
N MET A 1 35.66 -5.81 -13.36
CA MET A 1 34.40 -5.25 -13.91
C MET A 1 33.54 -6.41 -14.40
N ALA A 2 32.38 -6.64 -13.80
CA ALA A 2 31.42 -7.65 -14.26
C ALA A 2 30.43 -6.99 -15.22
N LEU A 3 30.44 -7.43 -16.49
CA LEU A 3 29.47 -7.05 -17.51
C LEU A 3 28.44 -8.17 -17.62
N GLU A 4 27.17 -7.83 -17.55
CA GLU A 4 26.07 -8.79 -17.71
C GLU A 4 25.39 -8.58 -19.07
N GLN A 5 24.95 -9.67 -19.69
CA GLN A 5 24.36 -9.62 -21.02
C GLN A 5 22.87 -9.26 -20.92
N CYS A 6 22.45 -8.23 -21.65
CA CYS A 6 21.05 -7.84 -21.69
C CYS A 6 20.21 -8.95 -22.31
N ASN A 7 19.17 -9.40 -21.61
CA ASN A 7 18.27 -10.47 -22.07
C ASN A 7 17.42 -10.08 -23.30
N VAL A 8 17.34 -8.80 -23.65
CA VAL A 8 16.53 -8.31 -24.78
C VAL A 8 17.36 -8.13 -26.03
N CYS A 9 18.46 -7.38 -25.92
CA CYS A 9 19.28 -7.02 -27.08
C CYS A 9 20.62 -7.78 -27.16
N GLY A 10 20.95 -8.63 -26.18
CA GLY A 10 22.21 -9.38 -26.16
C GLY A 10 23.46 -8.51 -25.96
N SER A 11 23.29 -7.20 -25.74
CA SER A 11 24.40 -6.28 -25.52
C SER A 11 24.99 -6.46 -24.13
N LEU A 12 26.31 -6.32 -24.02
CA LEU A 12 27.00 -6.26 -22.74
C LEU A 12 26.65 -4.94 -22.05
N THR A 13 26.00 -5.01 -20.90
CA THR A 13 25.65 -3.84 -20.07
C THR A 13 26.39 -3.91 -18.74
N SER A 14 26.73 -2.76 -18.16
CA SER A 14 27.33 -2.75 -16.83
C SER A 14 26.28 -3.20 -15.82
N THR A 15 26.68 -4.08 -14.90
CA THR A 15 25.87 -4.55 -13.77
C THR A 15 25.32 -3.43 -12.86
N ASN A 16 25.89 -2.23 -12.96
CA ASN A 16 25.48 -1.04 -12.20
C ASN A 16 24.43 -0.19 -12.92
N ASP A 17 24.23 -0.35 -14.23
CA ASP A 17 23.29 0.48 -14.97
C ASP A 17 21.84 0.02 -14.74
N GLU A 18 20.98 0.97 -14.37
CA GLU A 18 19.55 0.74 -14.14
C GLU A 18 18.77 0.43 -15.44
N ILE A 19 19.36 0.84 -16.58
CA ILE A 19 18.85 0.67 -17.93
C ILE A 19 19.94 0.07 -18.83
N CYS A 20 19.56 -0.78 -19.78
CA CYS A 20 20.51 -1.24 -20.79
C CYS A 20 20.84 -0.08 -21.74
N LEU A 21 22.11 0.33 -21.82
CA LEU A 21 22.54 1.44 -22.68
C LEU A 21 22.31 1.21 -24.19
N SER A 22 22.19 -0.04 -24.63
CA SER A 22 22.03 -0.35 -26.07
C SER A 22 20.58 -0.37 -26.54
N CYS A 23 19.64 -0.76 -25.67
CA CYS A 23 18.23 -0.90 -26.06
C CYS A 23 17.25 -0.13 -25.17
N GLY A 24 17.74 0.61 -24.17
CA GLY A 24 16.91 1.40 -23.25
C GLY A 24 16.00 0.56 -22.35
N TYR A 25 16.11 -0.76 -22.39
CA TYR A 25 15.26 -1.66 -21.61
C TYR A 25 15.70 -1.66 -20.14
N PRO A 26 14.77 -1.57 -19.17
CA PRO A 26 15.13 -1.54 -17.76
C PRO A 26 15.82 -2.85 -17.35
N ALA A 27 17.09 -2.76 -16.96
CA ALA A 27 17.89 -3.92 -16.55
C ALA A 27 17.46 -4.44 -15.17
N LYS A 28 17.02 -3.52 -14.30
CA LYS A 28 16.40 -3.85 -13.01
C LYS A 28 14.89 -3.64 -13.09
N GLY A 29 14.15 -4.74 -13.29
CA GLY A 29 12.75 -4.79 -12.90
C GLY A 29 12.62 -4.34 -11.45
N ARG A 30 11.86 -3.27 -11.22
CA ARG A 30 11.79 -2.52 -9.95
C ARG A 30 11.84 -3.46 -8.73
N PRO A 31 12.82 -3.33 -7.82
CA PRO A 31 12.94 -4.24 -6.69
C PRO A 31 11.72 -4.10 -5.77
N LYS A 32 10.91 -5.17 -5.71
CA LYS A 32 9.92 -5.51 -4.68
C LYS A 32 8.88 -4.43 -4.32
N LEU A 33 7.94 -4.20 -5.23
CA LEU A 33 6.60 -3.65 -4.91
C LEU A 33 5.83 -4.47 -3.85
N VAL A 34 6.27 -5.70 -3.54
CA VAL A 34 5.61 -6.58 -2.57
C VAL A 34 5.55 -5.95 -1.18
N PHE A 35 6.67 -5.38 -0.68
CA PHE A 35 6.68 -4.76 0.64
C PHE A 35 5.76 -3.54 0.68
N PHE A 36 5.85 -2.67 -0.33
CA PHE A 36 5.00 -1.49 -0.46
C PHE A 36 3.50 -1.85 -0.52
N LYS A 37 3.15 -2.96 -1.19
CA LYS A 37 1.76 -3.44 -1.26
C LYS A 37 1.22 -3.83 0.11
N TRP A 38 2.02 -4.56 0.90
CA TRP A 38 1.63 -4.95 2.27
C TRP A 38 1.58 -3.74 3.21
N THR A 39 2.49 -2.78 3.09
CA THR A 39 2.45 -1.54 3.89
C THR A 39 1.19 -0.72 3.60
N ALA A 40 0.84 -0.56 2.33
CA ALA A 40 -0.36 0.18 1.94
C ALA A 40 -1.65 -0.46 2.48
N ILE A 41 -1.75 -1.79 2.44
CA ILE A 41 -2.88 -2.54 3.01
C ILE A 41 -2.93 -2.34 4.53
N GLY A 42 -1.79 -2.45 5.22
CA GLY A 42 -1.72 -2.25 6.67
C GLY A 42 -2.22 -0.86 7.08
N VAL A 43 -1.76 0.19 6.39
CA VAL A 43 -2.20 1.58 6.65
C VAL A 43 -3.70 1.74 6.40
N ALA A 44 -4.21 1.22 5.29
CA ALA A 44 -5.64 1.31 4.97
C ALA A 44 -6.51 0.60 6.02
N VAL A 45 -6.08 -0.58 6.50
CA VAL A 45 -6.80 -1.34 7.53
C VAL A 45 -6.79 -0.59 8.86
N VAL A 46 -5.64 -0.07 9.30
CA VAL A 46 -5.55 0.70 10.55
C VAL A 46 -6.42 1.95 10.48
N PHE A 47 -6.38 2.67 9.37
CA PHE A 47 -7.19 3.87 9.17
C PHE A 47 -8.69 3.54 9.17
N GLY A 48 -9.11 2.51 8.44
CA GLY A 48 -10.49 2.04 8.41
C GLY A 48 -10.98 1.59 9.78
N LEU A 49 -10.15 0.85 10.53
CA LEU A 49 -10.48 0.40 11.89
C LEU A 49 -10.68 1.59 12.84
N PHE A 50 -9.81 2.60 12.76
CA PHE A 50 -9.92 3.81 13.58
C PHE A 50 -11.22 4.56 13.30
N LEU A 51 -11.60 4.70 12.03
CA LEU A 51 -12.86 5.34 11.63
C LEU A 51 -14.06 4.53 12.12
N LEU A 52 -14.04 3.20 11.96
CA LEU A 52 -15.13 2.33 12.41
C LEU A 52 -15.33 2.43 13.92
N LEU A 53 -14.27 2.33 14.72
CA LEU A 53 -14.35 2.47 16.18
C LEU A 53 -14.88 3.86 16.59
N GLY A 54 -14.43 4.92 15.90
CA GLY A 54 -14.94 6.27 16.14
C GLY A 54 -16.44 6.42 15.86
N VAL A 55 -16.92 5.83 14.77
CA VAL A 55 -18.36 5.85 14.41
C VAL A 55 -19.18 5.01 15.39
N ILE A 56 -18.71 3.80 15.75
CA ILE A 56 -19.40 2.93 16.71
C ILE A 56 -19.57 3.65 18.06
N ASN A 57 -18.50 4.27 18.57
CA ASN A 57 -18.56 5.02 19.84
C ASN A 57 -19.55 6.18 19.78
N ARG A 58 -19.64 6.90 18.65
CA ARG A 58 -20.61 7.98 18.45
C ARG A 58 -22.05 7.45 18.45
N VAL A 59 -22.28 6.34 17.75
CA VAL A 59 -23.61 5.70 17.66
C VAL A 59 -24.06 5.21 19.04
N GLU A 60 -23.16 4.55 19.79
CA GLU A 60 -23.45 4.10 21.16
C GLU A 60 -23.77 5.28 22.08
N GLN A 61 -23.01 6.39 21.98
CA GLN A 61 -23.34 7.61 22.72
C GLN A 61 -24.72 8.17 22.37
N HIS A 62 -25.13 8.13 21.10
CA HIS A 62 -26.47 8.56 20.69
C HIS A 62 -27.58 7.64 21.16
N LEU A 63 -27.34 6.32 21.23
CA LEU A 63 -28.28 5.34 21.77
C LEU A 63 -28.41 5.46 23.30
N ASN A 64 -27.28 5.66 23.99
CA ASN A 64 -27.24 5.83 25.44
C ASN A 64 -27.77 7.21 25.88
N SER A 65 -27.68 8.21 25.00
CA SER A 65 -28.24 9.56 25.21
C SER A 65 -29.65 9.73 24.65
N GLN A 66 -30.34 8.67 24.20
CA GLN A 66 -31.80 8.70 24.06
C GLN A 66 -32.38 8.59 25.48
N PRO A 67 -32.79 9.70 26.13
CA PRO A 67 -33.61 9.56 27.32
C PRO A 67 -34.87 8.84 26.87
N SER A 68 -35.14 7.69 27.49
CA SER A 68 -36.42 7.00 27.43
C SER A 68 -37.54 8.00 27.70
N THR A 69 -38.05 8.61 26.64
CA THR A 69 -39.17 9.55 26.68
C THR A 69 -40.39 8.79 26.19
N GLN A 70 -41.08 8.13 27.12
CA GLN A 70 -42.43 7.53 27.04
C GLN A 70 -42.42 6.33 28.00
N ILE A 71 -43.28 6.23 29.01
CA ILE A 71 -44.73 6.43 28.97
C ILE A 71 -45.14 7.16 30.27
N ASP A 72 -45.49 8.44 30.12
CA ASP A 72 -46.38 9.14 31.03
C ASP A 72 -47.81 8.79 30.59
N ARG A 73 -48.46 7.88 31.33
CA ARG A 73 -49.91 7.74 31.42
C ARG A 73 -50.26 6.92 32.67
#